data_AF-A0A8T7BKS6-F1
#
_entry.id   AF-A0A8T7BKS6-F1
#
_cell.length_a   1.000
_cell.length_b   1.000
_cell.length_c   1.000
_cell.angle_alpha   90.00
_cell.angle_beta   90.00
_cell.angle_gamma   90.00
#
_symmetry.space_group_name_H-M   'P 1'
#
loop_
_entity.id
_entity.type
_entity.pdbx_description
1 polymer ?
#
loop_
_entity_poly.entity_id
_entity_poly.type
_entity_poly.pdbx_seq_one_letter_code
_entity_poly.pdbx_strand_id
1 'polypeptide(L)' 'MNNIEDLTRVSEVSPLEAYEMLKSDNKAVLLDVRSKMEFDYVGHPTGAINVPWQNPPDWQLNLDFLDQVR' A
#
# COMPACT_ATOMS: atom_id res chain seq x y z
N MET A 1 13.08 -5.22 -24.97
CA MET A 1 12.71 -3.81 -24.72
C MET A 1 11.38 -3.86 -24.01
N ASN A 2 11.35 -3.54 -22.71
CA ASN A 2 10.07 -3.53 -21.97
C ASN A 2 9.31 -2.28 -22.40
N ASN A 3 8.06 -2.46 -22.83
CA ASN A 3 7.20 -1.39 -23.30
C ASN A 3 6.87 -0.47 -22.11
N ILE A 4 6.91 0.85 -22.30
CA ILE A 4 6.70 1.82 -21.19
C ILE A 4 5.31 1.63 -20.56
N GLU A 5 4.34 1.16 -21.33
CA GLU A 5 2.99 0.84 -20.85
C GLU A 5 2.95 -0.25 -19.77
N ASP A 6 3.87 -1.23 -19.80
CA ASP A 6 3.94 -2.30 -18.79
C ASP A 6 4.44 -1.78 -17.44
N LEU A 7 5.21 -0.69 -17.41
CA LEU A 7 5.73 -0.08 -16.17
C LEU A 7 4.69 0.79 -15.46
N THR A 8 3.64 1.20 -16.16
CA THR A 8 2.57 2.08 -15.63
C THR A 8 1.30 1.33 -15.26
N ARG A 9 1.25 0.01 -15.50
CA ARG A 9 0.05 -0.79 -15.28
C ARG A 9 -0.04 -1.23 -13.82
N VAL A 10 -1.06 -0.74 -13.13
CA VAL A 10 -1.45 -1.27 -11.82
C VAL A 10 -2.33 -2.49 -12.04
N SER A 11 -1.89 -3.65 -11.51
CA SER A 11 -2.69 -4.88 -11.53
C SER A 11 -3.55 -4.94 -10.27
N GLU A 12 -4.85 -5.15 -10.46
CA GLU A 12 -5.75 -5.48 -9.36
C GLU A 12 -5.57 -6.95 -8.96
N VAL A 13 -5.55 -7.21 -7.65
CA VAL A 13 -5.46 -8.56 -7.08
C VAL A 13 -6.52 -8.73 -6.01
N SER A 14 -7.08 -9.93 -5.91
CA SER A 14 -8.00 -10.29 -4.83
C SER A 14 -7.26 -10.41 -3.49
N PRO A 15 -7.98 -10.35 -2.35
CA PRO A 15 -7.36 -10.55 -1.03
C PRO A 15 -6.64 -11.90 -0.89
N LEU A 16 -7.16 -12.96 -1.52
CA LEU A 16 -6.53 -14.28 -1.47
C LEU A 16 -5.23 -14.32 -2.27
N GLU A 17 -5.21 -13.71 -3.46
CA GLU A 17 -4.00 -13.59 -4.28
C GLU A 17 -2.94 -12.75 -3.56
N ALA A 18 -3.32 -11.60 -2.98
CA ALA A 18 -2.41 -10.75 -2.22
C ALA A 18 -1.79 -11.52 -1.03
N TYR A 19 -2.58 -12.31 -0.31
CA TYR A 19 -2.09 -13.14 0.79
C TYR A 19 -1.08 -14.19 0.31
N GLU A 20 -1.35 -14.89 -0.80
CA GLU A 20 -0.41 -15.85 -1.37
C GLU A 20 0.86 -15.17 -1.92
N MET A 21 0.76 -13.97 -2.48
CA MET A 21 1.92 -13.18 -2.90
C MET A 21 2.83 -12.85 -1.71
N LEU A 22 2.26 -12.34 -0.62
CA LEU A 22 3.01 -12.02 0.61
C LEU A 22 3.66 -13.25 1.24
N LYS A 23 3.02 -14.42 1.12
CA LYS A 23 3.55 -15.68 1.65
C LYS A 23 4.65 -16.27 0.77
N SER A 24 4.54 -16.12 -0.55
CA SER A 24 5.46 -16.72 -1.53
C SER A 24 6.71 -15.89 -1.80
N ASP A 25 6.66 -14.58 -1.61
CA ASP A 25 7.79 -13.67 -1.77
C ASP A 25 8.07 -12.89 -0.48
N ASN A 26 9.21 -13.17 0.15
CA ASN A 26 9.62 -12.49 1.38
C ASN A 26 10.05 -11.03 1.19
N LYS A 27 10.15 -10.55 -0.05
CA LYS A 27 10.38 -9.15 -0.39
C LYS A 27 9.08 -8.41 -0.69
N ALA A 28 7.95 -9.11 -0.84
CA ALA A 28 6.67 -8.47 -1.03
C ALA A 28 6.27 -7.70 0.23
N VAL A 29 5.74 -6.49 0.03
CA VAL A 29 5.28 -5.61 1.11
C VAL A 29 3.83 -5.23 0.83
N LEU A 30 3.01 -5.26 1.89
CA LEU A 30 1.65 -4.73 1.84
C LEU A 30 1.63 -3.33 2.43
N LEU A 31 1.33 -2.34 1.58
CA LEU A 31 1.19 -0.95 2.00
C LEU A 31 -0.28 -0.63 2.27
N ASP A 32 -0.60 -0.27 3.51
CA ASP A 32 -1.91 0.26 3.87
C ASP A 32 -1.87 1.79 3.77
N VAL A 33 -2.50 2.34 2.73
CA VAL A 33 -2.51 3.77 2.44
C VAL A 33 -3.68 4.53 3.10
N ARG A 34 -4.49 3.82 3.88
CA ARG A 34 -5.59 4.43 4.64
C ARG A 34 -5.04 5.35 5.73
N SER A 35 -5.94 6.13 6.33
CA SER A 35 -5.57 7.00 7.43
C SER A 35 -4.97 6.21 8.60
N LYS A 36 -4.10 6.87 9.37
CA LYS A 36 -3.53 6.25 10.58
C LYS A 36 -4.61 5.82 11.57
N MET A 37 -5.72 6.57 11.64
CA MET A 37 -6.85 6.24 12.51
C MET A 37 -7.52 4.91 12.11
N GLU A 38 -7.75 4.67 10.82
CA GLU A 38 -8.31 3.40 10.36
C GLU A 38 -7.36 2.23 10.63
N PHE A 39 -6.06 2.44 10.37
CA PHE A 39 -5.04 1.42 10.60
C PHE A 39 -4.98 1.03 12.08
N ASP A 40 -4.91 2.01 12.99
CA ASP A 40 -4.74 1.77 14.42
C ASP A 40 -6.01 1.22 15.11
N TYR A 41 -7.21 1.62 14.65
CA TYR A 41 -8.45 1.40 15.41
C TYR A 41 -9.51 0.52 14.73
N VAL A 42 -9.49 0.35 13.40
CA VAL A 42 -10.40 -0.56 12.69
C VAL A 42 -9.76 -1.94 12.50
N GLY A 43 -8.44 -1.96 12.36
CA GLY A 43 -7.64 -3.14 12.10
C GLY A 43 -7.03 -3.13 10.70
N HIS A 44 -6.01 -3.96 10.52
CA HIS A 44 -5.22 -4.06 9.31
C HIS A 44 -4.65 -5.48 9.15
N PRO A 45 -4.29 -5.90 7.93
CA PRO A 45 -3.63 -7.19 7.71
C PRO A 45 -2.29 -7.27 8.45
N THR A 46 -1.98 -8.43 9.01
CA THR A 46 -0.72 -8.66 9.73
C THR A 46 0.49 -8.36 8.86
N GLY A 47 1.43 -7.55 9.37
CA GLY A 47 2.66 -7.20 8.68
C GLY A 47 2.51 -6.08 7.65
N ALA A 48 1.31 -5.51 7.48
CA ALA A 48 1.12 -4.31 6.65
C ALA A 48 1.89 -3.11 7.22
N ILE A 49 2.45 -2.29 6.34
CA ILE A 49 3.10 -1.02 6.70
C ILE A 49 2.10 0.10 6.38
N ASN A 50 1.81 0.96 7.35
CA ASN A 50 0.94 2.12 7.12
C ASN A 50 1.75 3.31 6.60
N VAL A 51 1.42 3.75 5.39
CA VAL A 51 1.91 5.01 4.82
C VAL A 51 0.69 5.77 4.30
N PRO A 52 0.04 6.58 5.14
CA PRO A 52 -1.21 7.23 4.77
C PRO A 52 -1.04 8.14 3.55
N TRP A 53 -1.95 8.02 2.58
CA TRP A 53 -2.03 8.96 1.46
C TRP A 53 -2.61 10.31 1.91
N GLN A 54 -3.56 10.27 2.85
CA GLN A 54 -4.19 11.42 3.48
C GLN A 54 -4.46 11.11 4.95
N ASN A 55 -4.53 12.14 5.78
CA ASN A 55 -4.92 11.99 7.19
C ASN A 55 -5.91 13.07 7.63
N PRO A 56 -6.79 12.76 8.59
CA PRO A 56 -7.60 13.77 9.27
C PRO A 56 -6.74 14.75 10.07
N PRO A 57 -7.26 15.95 10.42
CA PRO A 57 -8.64 16.38 10.23
C PRO A 57 -8.94 17.00 8.87
N ASP A 58 -7.93 17.44 8.14
CA ASP A 58 -8.04 18.25 6.93
C ASP A 58 -7.94 17.44 5.64
N TRP A 59 -7.56 16.15 5.74
CA TRP A 59 -7.48 15.23 4.60
C TRP A 59 -6.51 15.72 3.51
N GLN A 60 -5.48 16.46 3.94
CA GLN A 60 -4.42 16.89 3.04
C GLN A 60 -3.61 15.70 2.53
N LEU A 61 -3.14 15.82 1.29
CA LEU A 61 -2.22 14.86 0.69
C LEU A 61 -0.91 14.85 1.48
N ASN A 62 -0.42 13.64 1.73
CA ASN A 62 0.91 13.42 2.27
C ASN A 62 1.96 13.74 1.19
N LEU A 63 2.53 14.95 1.24
CA LEU A 63 3.51 15.41 0.25
C LEU A 63 4.82 14.59 0.28
N ASP A 64 5.10 13.91 1.40
CA ASP A 64 6.28 13.07 1.58
C ASP A 64 6.04 11.61 1.17
N PHE A 65 4.84 11.26 0.68
CA PHE A 65 4.46 9.88 0.38
C PHE A 65 5.48 9.17 -0.51
N LEU A 66 5.92 9.83 -1.60
CA LEU A 66 6.90 9.25 -2.52
C LEU A 66 8.24 8.98 -1.87
N ASP A 67 8.66 9.79 -0.89
CA ASP A 67 9.90 9.55 -0.16
C ASP A 67 9.75 8.41 0.85
N GLN A 68 8.53 8.19 1.38
CA GLN A 68 8.22 7.13 2.33
C GLN A 68 8.06 5.74 1.69
N VAL A 69 7.79 5.66 0.39
CA VAL A 69 7.58 4.38 -0.34
C VAL A 69 8.71 4.01 -1.31
N ARG A 70 9.85 4.70 -1.22
CA ARG A 70 11.04 4.46 -2.06
C ARG A 70 11.84 3.23 -1.63
#